data_AF-A0A950E316-F1
#
_entry.id   AF-A0A950E316-F1
#
_cell.length_a   1.000
_cell.length_b   1.000
_cell.length_c   1.000
_cell.angle_alpha   90.00
_cell.angle_beta   90.00
_cell.angle_gamma   90.00
#
_symmetry.space_group_name_H-M   'P 1'
#
loop_
_entity.id
_entity.type
_entity.pdbx_description
1 polymer ?
#
loop_
_entity_poly.entity_id
_entity_poly.type
_entity_poly.pdbx_seq_one_letter_code
_entity_poly.pdbx_strand_id
1 'polypeptide(L)'
;MSGEELVTLPGGRFRMGSADFYPEEAPVREIEVSAFAIQPGPVTVAQFARFVEETGYVTVAERPVDPADYPDADPSLLVPGSAVFHPTLGPVPL
;
A
#
# COMPACT_ATOMS: atom_id res chain seq x y z
N MET A 1 -24.75 6.85 7.07
CA MET A 1 -23.34 6.81 6.65
C MET A 1 -22.49 7.02 7.89
N SER A 2 -22.23 5.97 8.67
CA SER A 2 -21.33 6.06 9.83
C SER A 2 -19.92 6.33 9.31
N GLY A 3 -19.32 7.39 9.83
CA GLY A 3 -18.01 7.89 9.42
C GLY A 3 -16.91 6.86 9.61
N GLU A 4 -15.79 7.14 8.95
CA GLU A 4 -14.52 6.44 9.03
C GLU A 4 -14.07 6.35 10.48
N GLU A 5 -14.44 5.27 11.16
CA GLU A 5 -14.11 5.06 12.56
C GLU A 5 -12.60 4.85 12.68
N LEU A 6 -11.92 5.86 13.21
CA LEU A 6 -10.52 5.78 13.57
C LEU A 6 -10.43 5.34 15.03
N VAL A 7 -9.59 4.34 15.27
CA VAL A 7 -9.24 3.90 16.63
C VAL A 7 -8.04 4.70 17.10
N THR A 8 -8.18 5.38 18.22
CA THR A 8 -7.07 6.10 18.86
C THR A 8 -6.16 5.11 19.58
N LEU A 9 -4.87 5.15 19.22
CA LEU A 9 -3.80 4.44 19.90
C LEU A 9 -3.00 5.44 20.74
N PRO A 10 -2.68 5.12 22.01
CA PRO A 10 -2.01 6.06 22.91
C PRO A 10 -0.54 6.33 22.54
N GLY A 11 0.02 5.61 21.57
CA GLY A 11 1.46 5.60 21.30
C GLY A 11 2.22 4.83 22.38
N GLY A 12 3.54 4.98 22.42
CA GLY A 12 4.42 4.34 23.39
C GLY A 12 5.69 3.76 22.78
N ARG A 13 6.44 3.01 23.60
CA ARG A 13 7.65 2.30 23.17
C ARG A 13 7.37 0.83 22.89
N PHE A 14 7.93 0.33 21.80
CA PHE A 14 7.85 -1.08 21.45
C PHE A 14 9.09 -1.54 20.67
N ARG A 15 9.22 -2.86 20.48
CA ARG A 15 10.28 -3.45 19.66
C ARG A 15 9.76 -3.67 18.25
N MET A 16 10.36 -2.99 17.28
CA MET A 16 10.03 -3.09 15.85
C MET A 16 11.04 -3.97 15.13
N GLY A 17 10.56 -4.83 14.22
CA GLY A 17 11.37 -5.81 13.48
C GLY A 17 11.29 -7.22 14.08
N SER A 18 11.97 -8.16 13.44
CA SER A 18 11.99 -9.59 13.82
C SER A 18 13.39 -10.17 13.64
N ALA A 19 13.72 -11.19 14.43
CA ALA A 19 14.94 -11.99 14.25
C ALA A 19 14.63 -13.43 13.78
N ASP A 20 13.34 -13.78 13.62
CA ASP A 20 12.90 -15.18 13.56
C ASP A 20 12.58 -15.66 12.13
N PHE A 21 12.39 -14.75 11.17
CA PHE A 21 11.90 -15.09 9.82
C PHE A 21 12.82 -14.60 8.70
N TYR A 22 12.61 -13.37 8.23
CA TYR A 22 13.29 -12.85 7.07
C TYR A 22 14.47 -11.96 7.48
N PRO A 23 15.67 -12.08 6.87
CA PRO A 23 16.81 -11.24 7.18
C PRO A 23 16.51 -9.72 7.07
N GLU A 24 15.64 -9.32 6.15
CA GLU A 24 15.21 -7.94 5.94
C GLU A 24 14.30 -7.38 7.05
N GLU A 25 13.72 -8.24 7.89
CA GLU A 25 12.95 -7.81 9.06
C GLU A 25 13.83 -7.49 10.26
N ALA A 26 15.12 -7.86 10.22
CA ALA A 26 16.11 -7.56 11.24
C ALA A 26 16.81 -6.20 10.98
N PRO A 27 17.41 -5.57 12.00
CA PRO A 27 17.40 -5.96 13.42
C PRO A 27 16.17 -5.46 14.16
N VAL A 28 15.87 -6.11 15.28
CA VAL A 28 14.91 -5.61 16.27
C VAL A 28 15.43 -4.32 16.90
N ARG A 29 14.62 -3.27 16.91
CA ARG A 29 14.96 -1.94 17.44
C ARG A 29 13.88 -1.43 18.38
N GLU A 30 14.27 -0.75 19.46
CA GLU A 30 13.31 -0.04 20.32
C GLU A 30 12.92 1.28 19.68
N ILE A 31 11.62 1.49 19.46
CA ILE A 31 11.05 2.66 18.80
C ILE A 31 10.00 3.28 19.72
N GLU A 32 9.96 4.61 19.77
CA GLU A 32 8.90 5.39 20.42
C GLU A 32 8.04 6.06 19.35
N VAL A 33 6.71 5.90 19.45
CA VAL A 33 5.74 6.58 18.59
C VAL A 33 4.78 7.40 19.43
N SER A 34 4.44 8.60 18.97
CA SER A 34 3.41 9.43 19.60
C SER A 34 2.02 8.83 19.42
N ALA A 35 1.04 9.30 20.20
CA ALA A 35 -0.35 8.92 20.01
C ALA A 35 -0.85 9.28 18.61
N PHE A 36 -1.63 8.39 17.99
CA PHE A 36 -2.22 8.59 16.66
C PHE A 36 -3.52 7.80 16.54
N ALA A 37 -4.29 8.03 15.47
CA ALA A 37 -5.49 7.27 15.19
C ALA A 37 -5.33 6.51 13.86
N ILE A 38 -5.92 5.32 13.76
CA ILE A 38 -5.79 4.44 12.60
C ILE A 38 -7.12 3.75 12.28
N GLN A 39 -7.40 3.51 11.00
CA GLN A 39 -8.55 2.71 10.60
C GLN A 39 -8.35 1.24 11.02
N PRO A 40 -9.36 0.58 11.61
CA PRO A 40 -9.24 -0.82 12.02
C PRO A 40 -9.21 -1.80 10.84
N GLY A 41 -9.60 -1.35 9.65
CA GLY A 41 -9.56 -2.13 8.41
C GLY A 41 -9.06 -1.31 7.23
N PRO A 42 -8.69 -1.97 6.12
CA PRO A 42 -8.26 -1.28 4.91
C PRO A 42 -9.39 -0.45 4.29
N VAL A 43 -9.02 0.54 3.48
CA VAL A 43 -9.97 1.26 2.63
C VAL A 43 -10.66 0.28 1.69
N THR A 44 -11.99 0.26 1.73
CA THR A 44 -12.80 -0.62 0.89
C THR A 44 -13.00 -0.04 -0.51
N VAL A 45 -13.37 -0.90 -1.47
CA VAL A 45 -13.71 -0.47 -2.83
C VAL A 45 -14.82 0.59 -2.83
N ALA A 46 -15.85 0.44 -1.98
CA ALA A 46 -16.94 1.40 -1.90
C ALA A 46 -16.48 2.77 -1.36
N GLN A 47 -15.58 2.78 -0.38
CA GLN A 47 -15.02 4.03 0.16
C GLN A 47 -14.15 4.75 -0.87
N PHE A 48 -13.30 4.01 -1.59
CA PHE A 48 -12.45 4.58 -2.63
C PHE A 48 -13.26 5.06 -3.84
N ALA A 49 -14.30 4.32 -4.24
CA ALA A 49 -15.22 4.73 -5.31
C ALA A 49 -15.89 6.07 -5.01
N ARG A 50 -16.41 6.25 -3.79
CA ARG A 50 -16.95 7.54 -3.34
C ARG A 50 -15.92 8.67 -3.45
N PHE A 51 -14.68 8.43 -3.02
CA PHE A 51 -13.60 9.42 -3.16
C PHE A 51 -13.35 9.81 -4.62
N VAL A 52 -13.32 8.85 -5.54
CA VAL A 52 -13.16 9.11 -6.98
C VAL A 52 -14.34 9.90 -7.53
N GLU A 53 -15.58 9.53 -7.18
CA GLU A 53 -16.79 10.25 -7.60
C GLU A 53 -16.81 11.71 -7.11
N GLU A 54 -16.40 11.95 -5.87
CA GLU A 54 -16.40 13.28 -5.26
C GLU A 54 -15.28 14.19 -5.77
N THR A 55 -14.13 13.62 -6.13
CA THR A 55 -12.93 14.40 -6.47
C THR A 55 -12.56 14.37 -7.95
N GLY A 56 -13.11 13.43 -8.72
CA GLY A 56 -12.66 13.13 -10.08
C GLY A 56 -11.23 12.57 -10.15
N TYR A 57 -10.74 11.95 -9.06
CA TYR A 57 -9.36 11.47 -8.99
C TYR A 57 -9.09 10.35 -10.00
N VAL A 58 -8.06 10.54 -10.82
CA VAL A 58 -7.51 9.52 -11.73
C VAL A 58 -6.31 8.87 -11.06
N THR A 59 -6.32 7.55 -10.86
CA THR A 59 -5.22 6.84 -10.19
C THR A 59 -3.95 6.85 -11.03
N VAL A 60 -2.79 6.64 -10.41
CA VAL A 60 -1.52 6.53 -11.15
C VAL A 60 -1.57 5.44 -12.21
N ALA A 61 -2.23 4.31 -11.91
CA ALA A 61 -2.42 3.20 -12.85
C ALA A 61 -3.27 3.57 -14.08
N GLU A 62 -4.10 4.61 -14.00
CA GLU A 62 -4.93 5.08 -15.11
C GLU A 62 -4.30 6.23 -15.90
N ARG A 63 -3.23 6.84 -15.37
CA ARG A 63 -2.55 7.96 -16.03
C ARG A 63 -1.60 7.47 -17.12
N PRO A 64 -1.34 8.28 -18.16
CA PRO A 64 -0.27 8.02 -19.10
C PRO A 64 1.08 7.89 -18.40
N VAL A 65 1.90 6.95 -18.85
CA VAL A 65 3.27 6.77 -18.36
C VAL A 65 4.16 7.80 -19.04
N ASP A 66 4.99 8.53 -18.28
CA ASP A 66 5.98 9.45 -18.85
C ASP A 66 7.19 8.65 -19.36
N PRO A 67 7.50 8.67 -20.68
CA PRO A 67 8.67 7.99 -21.20
C PRO A 67 10.00 8.48 -20.61
N ALA A 68 10.04 9.70 -20.07
CA ALA A 68 11.25 10.22 -19.41
C ALA A 68 11.62 9.45 -18.13
N ASP A 69 10.63 8.88 -17.44
CA ASP A 69 10.85 8.05 -16.26
C ASP A 69 11.34 6.62 -16.64
N TYR A 70 11.14 6.21 -17.90
CA TYR A 70 11.41 4.86 -18.39
C TYR A 70 12.09 4.88 -19.78
N PRO A 71 13.30 5.45 -19.90
CA PRO A 71 13.94 5.70 -21.20
C PRO A 71 14.27 4.43 -22.01
N ASP A 72 14.44 3.29 -21.34
CA ASP A 72 14.79 2.00 -21.96
C ASP A 72 13.58 1.07 -22.17
N ALA A 73 12.37 1.51 -21.80
CA ALA A 73 11.17 0.71 -21.96
C ALA A 73 10.72 0.66 -23.43
N ASP A 74 10.15 -0.47 -23.84
CA ASP A 74 9.45 -0.57 -25.12
C ASP A 74 8.27 0.43 -25.10
N PRO A 75 8.22 1.41 -26.04
CA PRO A 75 7.15 2.41 -26.06
C PRO A 75 5.75 1.82 -26.14
N SER A 76 5.59 0.61 -26.68
CA SER A 76 4.29 -0.07 -26.74
C SER A 76 3.79 -0.54 -25.37
N LEU A 77 4.68 -0.64 -24.38
CA LEU A 77 4.37 -1.01 -23.01
C LEU A 77 4.10 0.21 -22.10
N LEU A 78 4.34 1.43 -22.59
CA LEU A 78 4.09 2.68 -21.87
C LEU A 78 2.62 3.10 -21.92
N VAL A 79 1.74 2.18 -21.53
CA VAL A 79 0.30 2.38 -21.45
C VAL A 79 -0.16 2.35 -19.99
N PRO A 80 -1.27 3.03 -19.64
CA PRO A 80 -1.84 2.93 -18.31
C PRO A 80 -2.10 1.46 -17.92
N GLY A 81 -1.69 1.08 -16.73
CA GLY A 81 -1.86 -0.28 -16.22
C GLY A 81 -1.32 -0.46 -14.80
N SER A 82 -1.60 -1.64 -14.23
CA SER A 82 -1.08 -2.07 -12.93
C SER A 82 -0.74 -3.55 -13.00
N ALA A 83 0.22 -3.99 -12.18
CA ALA A 83 0.44 -5.40 -11.93
C ALA A 83 -0.77 -5.98 -11.18
N VAL A 84 -1.25 -7.14 -11.64
CA VAL A 84 -2.28 -7.92 -10.96
C VAL A 84 -1.69 -9.29 -10.65
N PHE A 85 -1.73 -9.67 -9.38
CA PHE A 85 -1.23 -10.96 -8.92
C PHE A 85 -2.40 -11.92 -8.77
N HIS A 86 -2.31 -13.07 -9.45
CA HIS A 86 -3.21 -14.18 -9.22
C HIS A 86 -2.50 -15.21 -8.34
N PRO A 87 -3.17 -15.73 -7.31
CA PRO A 87 -2.58 -16.77 -6.48
C PRO A 87 -2.24 -17.98 -7.34
N THR A 88 -1.06 -18.54 -7.12
CA THR A 88 -0.66 -19.80 -7.76
C THR A 88 -1.45 -20.94 -7.14
N LEU A 89 -1.67 -22.03 -7.91
CA LEU A 89 -2.37 -23.22 -7.42
C LEU A 89 -1.60 -23.97 -6.30
N GLY A 90 -0.36 -23.58 -6.03
CA GLY A 90 0.49 -24.13 -4.98
C GLY A 90 1.76 -23.29 -4.78
N PRO A 91 2.68 -23.73 -3.91
CA PRO A 91 3.93 -23.01 -3.63
C PRO A 91 4.77 -22.80 -4.90
N VAL A 92 5.35 -21.60 -5.04
CA VAL A 92 6.32 -21.30 -6.09
C VAL A 92 7.71 -21.70 -5.59
N PRO A 93 8.49 -22.51 -6.33
CA PRO A 93 9.88 -22.75 -5.99
C PRO A 93 10.66 -21.45 -6.22
N LEU A 94 11.19 -20.87 -5.15
CA LEU A 94 12.03 -19.68 -5.14
C LEU A 94 13.49 -20.06 -4.90
#